data_AF-A0A7W9YAB8-F1
#
_entry.id   AF-A0A7W9YAB8-F1
#
_cell.length_a   1.000
_cell.length_b   1.000
_cell.length_c   1.000
_cell.angle_alpha   90.00
_cell.angle_beta   90.00
_cell.angle_gamma   90.00
#
_symmetry.space_group_name_H-M   'P 1'
#
loop_
_entity.id
_entity.type
_entity.pdbx_description
1 polymer ?
#
loop_
_entity_poly.entity_id
_entity_poly.type
_entity_poly.pdbx_seq_one_letter_code
_entity_poly.pdbx_strand_id
1 'polypeptide(L)' 'MRTMYWDKPVDLDGRLIFGPMEAHRYMMGSSWSTIRDRAFAAAANSINDALNGRASPDFARELFEKALKARRALPL' A
#
# COMPACT_ATOMS: atom_id res chain seq x y z
N MET A 1 -3.52 0.22 19.52
CA MET A 1 -3.68 -0.02 18.07
C MET A 1 -3.94 -1.49 17.86
N ARG A 2 -5.06 -1.87 17.26
CA ARG A 2 -5.32 -3.26 16.85
C ARG A 2 -4.54 -3.52 15.56
N THR A 3 -3.69 -4.53 15.52
CA THR A 3 -3.02 -4.92 14.28
C THR A 3 -4.06 -5.47 13.32
N MET A 4 -4.33 -4.76 12.22
CA MET A 4 -5.20 -5.22 11.14
C MET A 4 -4.39 -5.96 10.10
N TYR A 5 -4.85 -7.17 9.75
CA TYR A 5 -4.31 -7.96 8.66
C TYR A 5 -5.30 -7.97 7.49
N TRP A 6 -4.76 -8.07 6.29
CA TRP A 6 -5.54 -8.38 5.10
C TRP A 6 -5.85 -9.88 5.04
N ASP A 7 -6.96 -10.23 4.40
CA ASP A 7 -7.34 -11.63 4.17
C ASP A 7 -6.28 -12.36 3.32
N LYS A 8 -5.71 -11.64 2.34
CA LYS A 8 -4.60 -12.10 1.51
C LYS A 8 -3.43 -11.10 1.56
N PRO A 9 -2.18 -11.56 1.77
CA PRO A 9 -1.02 -10.69 1.69
C PRO A 9 -0.79 -10.18 0.26
N VAL A 10 -0.17 -9.02 0.14
CA VAL A 10 0.31 -8.48 -1.15
C VAL A 10 1.75 -8.92 -1.35
N ASP A 11 2.04 -9.55 -2.50
CA ASP A 11 3.41 -9.87 -2.91
C ASP A 11 4.07 -8.66 -3.56
N LEU A 12 5.26 -8.35 -3.07
CA LEU A 12 6.13 -7.30 -3.57
C LEU A 12 7.51 -7.91 -3.81
N ASP A 13 7.76 -8.35 -5.03
CA ASP A 13 9.06 -8.90 -5.43
C ASP A 13 9.55 -10.02 -4.48
N GLY A 14 8.64 -10.90 -4.05
CA GLY A 14 8.93 -11.99 -3.10
C GLY A 14 8.84 -11.61 -1.62
N ARG A 15 8.61 -10.33 -1.29
CA ARG A 15 8.28 -9.87 0.06
C ARG A 15 6.76 -9.79 0.23
N LEU A 16 6.23 -10.55 1.17
CA LEU A 16 4.81 -10.49 1.54
C LEU A 16 4.54 -9.35 2.52
N ILE A 17 3.52 -8.53 2.22
CA ILE A 17 2.99 -7.48 3.09
C ILE A 17 1.61 -7.90 3.56
N PHE A 18 1.44 -8.08 4.87
CA PHE A 18 0.26 -8.73 5.45
C PHE A 18 -0.84 -7.76 5.88
N GLY A 19 -0.60 -6.45 5.83
CA GLY A 19 -1.64 -5.50 6.21
C GLY A 19 -1.29 -4.04 6.03
N PRO A 20 -2.25 -3.14 6.34
CA PRO A 20 -2.12 -1.70 6.12
C PRO A 20 -0.95 -1.08 6.87
N MET A 21 -0.62 -1.56 8.08
CA MET A 21 0.47 -1.00 8.88
C MET A 21 1.84 -1.30 8.27
N GLU A 22 2.05 -2.52 7.78
CA GLU A 22 3.28 -2.90 7.07
C GLU A 22 3.37 -2.16 5.73
N ALA A 23 2.26 -2.07 5.00
CA ALA A 23 2.19 -1.32 3.75
C ALA A 23 2.57 0.15 3.99
N HIS A 24 1.99 0.80 5.00
CA HIS A 24 2.30 2.18 5.37
C HIS A 24 3.78 2.40 5.72
N ARG A 25 4.38 1.49 6.51
CA ARG A 25 5.81 1.52 6.82
C ARG A 25 6.66 1.36 5.56
N TYR A 26 6.27 0.47 4.66
CA TYR A 26 6.95 0.30 3.38
C TYR A 26 6.87 1.58 2.52
N MET A 27 5.70 2.22 2.47
CA MET A 27 5.51 3.46 1.70
C MET A 27 6.35 4.61 2.26
N MET A 28 6.47 4.71 3.59
CA MET A 28 7.26 5.76 4.25
C MET A 28 8.76 5.52 4.26
N GLY A 29 9.20 4.26 4.34
CA GLY A 29 10.62 3.90 4.47
C GLY A 29 11.38 3.80 3.15
N SER A 30 10.69 3.70 2.02
CA SER A 30 11.31 3.66 0.69
C SER A 30 11.54 5.09 0.17
N SER A 31 12.49 5.28 -0.75
CA SER A 31 12.71 6.50 -1.57
C SER A 31 11.53 6.83 -2.51
N TRP A 32 10.30 6.50 -2.10
CA TRP A 32 9.05 6.70 -2.81
C TRP A 32 8.51 8.13 -2.70
N SER A 33 9.08 8.95 -1.81
CA SER A 33 8.84 10.39 -1.75
C SER A 33 9.11 11.10 -3.08
N THR A 34 9.93 10.52 -3.96
CA THR A 34 10.25 11.08 -5.28
C THR A 34 9.20 10.77 -6.34
N ILE A 35 8.35 9.74 -6.14
CA ILE A 35 7.35 9.32 -7.13
C ILE A 35 6.01 10.00 -6.79
N ARG A 36 5.77 11.18 -7.39
CA ARG A 36 4.45 11.89 -7.38
C ARG A 36 3.43 11.21 -8.30
N ASP A 37 3.29 9.89 -8.18
CA ASP A 37 2.34 9.13 -8.98
C ASP A 37 0.94 9.15 -8.32
N ARG A 38 -0.10 9.36 -9.12
CA ARG A 38 -1.49 9.46 -8.62
C ARG A 38 -1.96 8.16 -7.98
N ALA A 39 -1.55 7.00 -8.49
CA ALA A 39 -1.90 5.70 -7.92
C ALA A 39 -1.29 5.53 -6.53
N PHE A 40 -0.10 6.08 -6.32
CA PHE A 40 0.60 6.08 -5.05
C PHE A 40 -0.09 6.93 -3.98
N ALA A 41 -0.43 8.17 -4.34
CA ALA A 41 -1.17 9.05 -3.43
C ALA A 41 -2.53 8.44 -3.03
N ALA A 42 -3.23 7.82 -4.00
CA ALA A 42 -4.47 7.12 -3.74
C ALA A 42 -4.30 5.94 -2.77
N ALA A 43 -3.27 5.10 -2.98
CA ALA A 43 -2.97 3.98 -2.10
C ALA A 43 -2.59 4.42 -0.68
N ALA A 44 -1.73 5.44 -0.54
CA ALA A 44 -1.30 5.97 0.75
C ALA A 44 -2.48 6.55 1.56
N ASN A 45 -3.34 7.34 0.90
CA ASN A 45 -4.55 7.89 1.52
C ASN A 45 -5.51 6.77 1.97
N SER A 46 -5.74 5.79 1.11
CA SER A 46 -6.64 4.68 1.44
C SER A 46 -6.11 3.80 2.57
N ILE A 47 -4.80 3.54 2.63
CA ILE A 47 -4.15 2.85 3.75
C ILE A 47 -4.33 3.63 5.05
N ASN A 48 -4.12 4.95 5.02
CA ASN A 48 -4.36 5.79 6.19
C ASN A 48 -5.83 5.77 6.62
N ASP A 49 -6.77 5.82 5.68
CA ASP A 49 -8.19 5.72 6.02
C ASP A 49 -8.57 4.36 6.59
N ALA A 50 -8.00 3.27 6.08
CA ALA A 50 -8.20 1.94 6.65
C ALA A 50 -7.64 1.83 8.08
N LEU A 51 -6.45 2.38 8.33
CA LEU A 51 -5.86 2.44 9.68
C LEU A 51 -6.69 3.25 10.67
N ASN A 52 -7.43 4.26 10.19
CA ASN A 52 -8.36 5.06 10.98
C ASN A 52 -9.79 4.51 11.00
N GLY A 53 -10.04 3.34 10.39
CA GLY A 53 -11.39 2.74 10.31
C GLY A 53 -12.39 3.49 9.42
N ARG A 54 -11.90 4.38 8.56
CA ARG A 54 -12.70 5.18 7.63
C ARG A 54 -12.88 4.52 6.25
N ALA A 55 -12.10 3.49 5.96
CA ALA A 55 -12.17 2.72 4.72
C ALA A 55 -11.98 1.22 4.98
N SER A 56 -12.43 0.40 4.03
CA SER A 56 -12.21 -1.05 4.08
C SER A 56 -10.71 -1.37 3.95
N PRO A 57 -10.15 -2.23 4.83
CA PRO A 57 -8.79 -2.73 4.68
C PRO A 57 -8.53 -3.38 3.32
N ASP A 58 -9.50 -4.12 2.77
CA ASP A 58 -9.36 -4.79 1.47
C ASP A 58 -9.36 -3.80 0.31
N PHE A 59 -10.12 -2.72 0.41
CA PHE A 59 -10.05 -1.65 -0.59
C PHE A 59 -8.67 -0.99 -0.62
N ALA A 60 -8.09 -0.74 0.55
CA ALA A 60 -6.72 -0.24 0.66
C ALA A 60 -5.69 -1.24 0.10
N ARG A 61 -5.90 -2.55 0.31
CA ARG A 61 -5.07 -3.62 -0.26
C ARG A 61 -5.02 -3.55 -1.78
N GLU A 62 -6.18 -3.46 -2.42
CA GLU A 62 -6.28 -3.45 -3.88
C GLU A 62 -5.62 -2.22 -4.49
N LEU A 63 -5.79 -1.04 -3.89
CA LEU A 63 -5.14 0.18 -4.34
C LEU A 63 -3.62 0.10 -4.19
N PHE A 64 -3.15 -0.45 -3.08
CA PHE A 64 -1.72 -0.68 -2.86
C PHE A 64 -1.12 -1.63 -3.90
N GLU A 65 -1.78 -2.76 -4.17
CA GLU A 65 -1.35 -3.71 -5.21
C GLU A 65 -1.33 -3.08 -6.61
N LYS A 66 -2.32 -2.24 -6.94
CA LYS A 66 -2.34 -1.47 -8.20
C LYS A 66 -1.18 -0.49 -8.30
N ALA A 67 -0.87 0.25 -7.23
CA ALA A 67 0.26 1.18 -7.20
C ALA A 67 1.60 0.46 -7.43
N LEU A 68 1.76 -0.73 -6.84
CA LEU A 68 2.94 -1.57 -7.05
C LEU A 68 3.08 -2.04 -8.50
N LYS A 69 1.99 -2.48 -9.13
CA LYS A 69 1.98 -2.87 -10.54
C LYS A 69 2.31 -1.70 -11.46
N ALA A 70 1.74 -0.52 -11.18
CA ALA A 70 2.01 0.70 -11.95
C ALA A 70 3.50 1.08 -11.89
N ARG A 71 4.12 1.01 -10.71
CA ARG A 71 5.57 1.24 -10.55
C ARG A 71 6.41 0.26 -11.36
N ARG A 72 6.07 -1.03 -11.34
CA ARG A 72 6.79 -2.07 -12.10
C ARG A 72 6.68 -1.87 -13.61
N ALA A 73 5.63 -1.20 -14.09
CA ALA A 73 5.40 -0.94 -15.51
C ALA A 73 6.14 0.31 -16.03
N LEU A 74 6.74 1.13 -15.16
CA LEU A 74 7.54 2.28 -15.59
C LEU A 74 8.95 1.81 -16.00
N PRO A 75 9.43 2.12 -17.23
CA PRO A 75 10.82 1.90 -17.58
C PRO A 75 11.73 2.80 -16.74
N LEU A 76 12.87 2.24 -16.30
CA LEU A 76 13.94 2.93 -15.56
C LEU A 76 14.52 4.10 -16.36
#